data_AF-A0A6N2R394-F1
#
_entry.id   AF-A0A6N2R394-F1
#
_cell.length_a   1.000
_cell.length_b   1.000
_cell.length_c   1.000
_cell.angle_alpha   90.00
_cell.angle_beta   90.00
_cell.angle_gamma   90.00
#
_symmetry.space_group_name_H-M   'P 1'
#
loop_
_entity.id
_entity.type
_entity.pdbx_description
1 polymer ?
#
loop_
_entity_poly.entity_id
_entity_poly.type
_entity_poly.pdbx_seq_one_letter_code
_entity_poly.pdbx_strand_id
1 'polypeptide(L)'
;MKYQQDRAWMEISLDAIEENYRRICGFIGPDRQIMAVIPLGFADGIRRSIAGQVPFLLHGKRVPILGKICMDYTTLDVTDIPEAQEGDLVTVFGEDGGLSFQSYELAACYPGSVGELTSILSPRIPRFYTRKGKIVGRLDE
;
A
#
# COMPACT_ATOMS: atom_id res chain seq x y z
N MET A 1 30.67 -35.16 -7.22
CA MET A 1 29.19 -35.30 -7.14
C MET A 1 28.58 -33.94 -7.44
N LYS A 2 27.90 -33.77 -8.58
CA LYS A 2 27.15 -32.55 -8.90
C LYS A 2 25.72 -32.74 -8.40
N TYR A 3 25.27 -31.93 -7.45
CA TYR A 3 23.85 -31.87 -7.07
C TYR A 3 23.10 -31.19 -8.22
N GLN A 4 22.31 -31.96 -8.96
CA GLN A 4 21.33 -31.42 -9.89
C GLN A 4 20.09 -31.07 -9.07
N GLN A 5 19.90 -29.79 -8.77
CA GLN A 5 18.70 -29.31 -8.09
C GLN A 5 17.53 -29.39 -9.06
N ASP A 6 16.65 -30.37 -8.87
CA ASP A 6 15.36 -30.43 -9.53
C ASP A 6 14.52 -29.24 -9.04
N ARG A 7 14.37 -28.23 -9.89
CA ARG A 7 13.50 -27.08 -9.61
C ARG A 7 12.08 -27.46 -10.02
N ALA A 8 11.17 -27.47 -9.05
CA ALA A 8 9.73 -27.48 -9.31
C ALA A 8 9.22 -26.03 -9.37
N TRP A 9 8.35 -25.76 -10.33
CA TRP A 9 7.62 -24.48 -10.43
C TRP A 9 6.14 -24.80 -10.17
N MET A 10 5.47 -23.99 -9.35
CA MET A 10 4.03 -24.07 -9.14
C MET A 10 3.41 -22.86 -9.81
N GLU A 11 2.46 -23.09 -10.71
CA GLU A 11 1.69 -22.02 -11.34
C GLU A 11 0.58 -21.59 -10.38
N ILE A 12 0.50 -20.28 -10.11
CA ILE A 12 -0.56 -19.70 -9.29
C ILE A 12 -1.68 -19.26 -10.22
N SER A 13 -2.83 -19.93 -10.17
CA SER A 13 -4.03 -19.51 -10.89
C SER A 13 -4.75 -18.39 -10.12
N LEU A 14 -4.80 -17.20 -10.71
CA LEU A 14 -5.50 -16.05 -10.14
C LEU A 14 -7.02 -16.31 -10.10
N ASP A 15 -7.57 -16.94 -11.13
CA ASP A 15 -9.00 -17.32 -11.18
C ASP A 15 -9.38 -18.24 -10.00
N ALA A 16 -8.51 -19.21 -9.68
CA ALA A 16 -8.73 -20.10 -8.54
C ALA A 16 -8.66 -19.35 -7.20
N ILE A 17 -7.78 -18.35 -7.08
CA ILE A 17 -7.71 -17.49 -5.89
C ILE A 17 -8.99 -16.66 -5.76
N GLU A 18 -9.46 -16.06 -6.85
CA GLU A 18 -10.66 -15.24 -6.85
C GLU A 18 -11.91 -16.06 -6.49
N GLU A 19 -12.06 -17.25 -7.07
CA GLU A 19 -13.17 -18.14 -6.73
C GLU A 19 -13.11 -18.59 -5.26
N ASN A 20 -11.93 -18.97 -4.77
CA ASN A 20 -11.73 -19.32 -3.37
C ASN A 20 -12.07 -18.16 -2.44
N TYR A 21 -11.64 -16.94 -2.78
CA TYR A 21 -11.96 -15.73 -2.03
C TYR A 21 -13.48 -15.52 -1.94
N ARG A 22 -14.20 -15.54 -3.07
CA ARG A 22 -15.66 -15.39 -3.10
C ARG A 22 -16.36 -16.45 -2.25
N ARG A 23 -15.91 -17.71 -2.32
CA ARG A 23 -16.45 -18.81 -1.51
C ARG A 23 -16.19 -18.58 -0.02
N ILE A 24 -14.95 -18.29 0.37
CA ILE A 24 -14.56 -18.00 1.76
C ILE A 24 -15.38 -16.82 2.30
N CYS A 25 -15.49 -15.72 1.56
CA CYS A 25 -16.32 -14.58 1.94
C CYS A 25 -17.79 -14.94 2.14
N GLY A 26 -18.33 -15.94 1.43
CA GLY A 26 -19.68 -16.47 1.65
C GLY A 26 -19.83 -17.30 2.93
N PHE A 27 -18.73 -17.84 3.49
CA PHE A 27 -18.72 -18.61 4.72
C PHE A 27 -18.37 -17.78 5.97
N ILE A 28 -17.66 -16.67 5.81
CA ILE A 28 -17.29 -15.80 6.94
C ILE A 28 -18.49 -14.87 7.26
N GLY A 29 -18.87 -14.82 8.54
CA GLY A 29 -19.97 -14.00 9.05
C GLY A 29 -19.79 -12.48 8.86
N PRO A 30 -20.78 -11.68 9.28
CA PRO A 30 -20.80 -10.23 9.05
C PRO A 30 -19.62 -9.48 9.70
N ASP A 31 -19.05 -10.00 10.79
CA ASP A 31 -17.91 -9.40 11.51
C ASP A 31 -16.55 -9.75 10.86
N ARG A 32 -16.49 -9.73 9.54
CA ARG A 32 -15.26 -10.03 8.79
C ARG A 32 -14.42 -8.77 8.60
N GLN A 33 -13.11 -8.92 8.67
CA GLN A 33 -12.17 -7.88 8.27
C GLN A 33 -11.69 -8.15 6.84
N ILE A 34 -11.82 -7.17 5.95
CA ILE A 34 -11.26 -7.23 4.59
C ILE A 34 -9.96 -6.46 4.58
N MET A 35 -8.89 -7.12 4.13
CA MET A 35 -7.55 -6.54 4.13
C MET A 35 -7.07 -6.35 2.69
N ALA A 36 -6.48 -5.20 2.42
CA ALA A 36 -5.74 -4.93 1.18
C ALA A 36 -4.23 -4.92 1.47
N VAL A 37 -3.43 -5.41 0.53
CA VAL A 37 -1.97 -5.34 0.61
C VAL A 37 -1.49 -4.40 -0.49
N ILE A 38 -0.71 -3.39 -0.10
CA ILE A 38 -0.07 -2.48 -1.06
C ILE A 38 1.44 -2.75 -1.14
N PRO A 39 2.07 -2.61 -2.32
CA PRO A 39 3.50 -2.84 -2.54
C PRO A 39 4.32 -1.62 -2.08
N LEU A 40 4.23 -1.30 -0.80
CA LEU A 40 4.92 -0.20 -0.15
C LEU A 40 5.30 -0.60 1.26
N GLY A 41 6.59 -0.57 1.58
CA GLY A 41 7.09 -0.94 2.89
C GLY A 41 8.11 0.04 3.45
N PHE A 42 8.78 -0.38 4.54
CA PHE A 42 9.77 0.48 5.19
C PHE A 42 11.07 0.62 4.39
N ALA A 43 11.36 -0.28 3.45
CA ALA A 43 12.48 -0.11 2.52
C ALA A 43 12.22 0.99 1.48
N ASP A 44 10.96 1.43 1.36
CA ASP A 44 10.55 2.51 0.46
C ASP A 44 10.57 3.89 1.14
N GLY A 45 10.81 3.93 2.46
CA GLY A 45 10.87 5.15 3.26
C GLY A 45 9.72 5.31 4.26
N ILE A 46 8.74 4.41 4.25
CA ILE A 46 7.59 4.44 5.17
C ILE A 46 7.96 3.75 6.49
N ARG A 47 8.37 4.51 7.51
CA ARG A 47 8.88 3.92 8.75
C ARG A 47 7.85 3.07 9.47
N ARG A 48 8.28 1.92 10.00
CA ARG A 48 7.44 1.02 10.82
C ARG A 48 6.74 1.69 12.00
N SER A 49 7.32 2.78 12.53
CA SER A 49 6.76 3.50 13.67
C SER A 49 5.39 4.12 13.37
N ILE A 50 5.08 4.45 12.11
CA ILE A 50 3.80 5.10 11.79
C ILE A 50 2.61 4.15 11.83
N ALA A 51 2.85 2.83 11.82
CA ALA A 51 1.79 1.84 11.76
C ALA A 51 0.83 2.00 12.94
N GLY A 52 -0.48 2.07 12.65
CA GLY A 52 -1.53 2.29 13.65
C GLY A 52 -1.65 3.73 14.18
N GLN A 53 -0.80 4.67 13.76
CA GLN A 53 -0.90 6.08 14.17
C GLN A 53 -1.58 6.95 13.12
N VAL A 54 -1.46 6.59 11.84
CA VAL A 54 -1.98 7.35 10.71
C VAL A 54 -2.73 6.46 9.75
N PRO A 55 -3.77 6.99 9.08
CA PRO A 55 -4.44 6.31 7.97
C PRO A 55 -3.75 6.61 6.64
N PHE A 56 -3.99 5.77 5.63
CA PHE A 56 -3.90 6.18 4.22
C PHE A 56 -5.30 6.56 3.71
N LEU A 57 -5.41 6.96 2.45
CA LEU A 57 -6.69 7.24 1.81
C LEU A 57 -6.96 6.29 0.64
N LEU A 58 -8.22 5.86 0.52
CA LEU A 58 -8.74 5.06 -0.59
C LEU A 58 -10.22 5.43 -0.80
N HIS A 59 -10.61 5.78 -2.03
CA HIS A 59 -11.97 6.19 -2.41
C HIS A 59 -12.57 7.26 -1.49
N GLY A 60 -11.75 8.24 -1.08
CA GLY A 60 -12.20 9.33 -0.20
C GLY A 60 -12.49 8.90 1.24
N LYS A 61 -11.97 7.75 1.68
CA LYS A 61 -12.07 7.25 3.05
C LYS A 61 -10.69 7.07 3.66
N ARG A 62 -10.60 7.21 4.99
CA ARG A 62 -9.39 6.90 5.75
C ARG A 62 -9.31 5.38 5.97
N VAL A 63 -8.22 4.76 5.53
CA VAL A 63 -7.97 3.33 5.69
C VAL A 63 -6.87 3.08 6.71
N PRO A 64 -7.17 2.42 7.85
CA PRO A 64 -6.18 2.10 8.88
C PRO A 64 -5.09 1.15 8.37
N ILE A 65 -3.85 1.38 8.80
CA ILE A 65 -2.75 0.41 8.64
C ILE A 65 -2.92 -0.72 9.66
N LEU A 66 -2.91 -1.96 9.19
CA LEU A 66 -3.00 -3.15 10.02
C LEU A 66 -1.62 -3.71 10.37
N GLY A 67 -1.41 -4.01 11.64
CA GLY A 67 -0.20 -4.67 12.13
C GLY A 67 1.06 -3.82 11.94
N LYS A 68 2.14 -4.46 11.50
CA LYS A 68 3.44 -3.81 11.27
C LYS A 68 3.68 -3.64 9.77
N ILE A 69 4.31 -2.53 9.39
CA ILE A 69 4.80 -2.33 8.03
C ILE A 69 5.96 -3.30 7.75
N CYS A 70 5.84 -4.08 6.67
CA CYS A 70 6.85 -5.02 6.21
C CYS A 70 7.88 -4.33 5.31
N MET A 71 8.90 -5.07 4.86
CA MET A 71 10.02 -4.48 4.11
C MET A 71 9.53 -3.83 2.82
N ASP A 72 8.63 -4.53 2.12
CA ASP A 72 8.20 -4.17 0.78
C ASP A 72 6.65 -4.11 0.66
N TYR A 73 5.91 -4.27 1.76
CA TYR A 73 4.45 -4.18 1.75
C TYR A 73 3.85 -3.64 3.04
N THR A 74 2.62 -3.14 2.93
CA THR A 74 1.78 -2.66 4.03
C THR A 74 0.38 -3.24 3.88
N THR A 75 -0.21 -3.67 4.98
CA THR A 75 -1.58 -4.18 5.03
C THR A 75 -2.53 -3.08 5.52
N LEU A 76 -3.68 -2.93 4.87
CA LEU A 76 -4.69 -1.93 5.17
C LEU A 76 -6.03 -2.59 5.49
N ASP A 77 -6.80 -2.00 6.39
CA ASP A 77 -8.19 -2.37 6.62
C ASP A 77 -9.09 -1.65 5.61
N VAL A 78 -9.76 -2.43 4.77
CA VAL A 78 -10.71 -1.94 3.75
C VAL A 78 -12.11 -2.49 3.98
N THR A 79 -12.41 -2.97 5.18
CA THR A 79 -13.71 -3.57 5.54
C THR A 79 -14.90 -2.68 5.18
N ASP A 80 -14.77 -1.37 5.42
CA ASP A 80 -15.82 -0.36 5.17
C ASP A 80 -15.80 0.19 3.73
N ILE A 81 -15.05 -0.45 2.82
CA ILE A 81 -14.88 -0.06 1.42
C ILE A 81 -15.17 -1.28 0.52
N PRO A 82 -16.45 -1.72 0.41
CA PRO A 82 -16.81 -2.91 -0.35
C PRO A 82 -16.51 -2.80 -1.86
N GLU A 83 -16.34 -1.59 -2.37
CA GLU A 83 -15.96 -1.28 -3.75
C GLU A 83 -14.43 -1.35 -4.02
N ALA A 84 -13.61 -1.54 -2.99
CA ALA A 84 -12.16 -1.64 -3.14
C ALA A 84 -11.77 -2.90 -3.95
N GLN A 85 -10.91 -2.72 -4.94
CA GLN A 85 -10.46 -3.78 -5.85
C GLN A 85 -8.95 -3.69 -6.13
N GLU A 86 -8.39 -4.77 -6.68
CA GLU A 86 -7.00 -4.76 -7.12
C GLU A 86 -6.75 -3.67 -8.18
N GLY A 87 -5.63 -2.96 -8.03
CA GLY A 87 -5.25 -1.86 -8.93
C GLY A 87 -5.79 -0.49 -8.53
N ASP A 88 -6.66 -0.40 -7.52
CA ASP A 88 -7.10 0.89 -7.00
C ASP A 88 -5.93 1.71 -6.42
N LEU A 89 -6.02 3.03 -6.56
CA LEU A 89 -5.02 3.96 -6.07
C LEU A 89 -5.19 4.19 -4.56
N VAL A 90 -4.14 3.90 -3.80
CA VAL A 90 -4.04 4.27 -2.39
C VAL A 90 -3.15 5.50 -2.24
N THR A 91 -3.67 6.54 -1.58
CA THR A 91 -2.94 7.78 -1.29
C THR A 91 -2.30 7.69 0.08
N VAL A 92 -0.96 7.59 0.11
CA VAL A 92 -0.15 7.51 1.35
C VAL A 92 -0.09 8.87 2.05
N PHE A 93 0.07 9.93 1.27
CA PHE A 93 -0.12 11.33 1.65
C PHE A 93 -0.46 12.12 0.38
N GLY A 94 -1.39 13.06 0.47
CA GLY A 94 -1.96 13.82 -0.63
C GLY A 94 -3.45 14.03 -0.45
N GLU A 95 -4.18 14.05 -1.55
CA GLU A 95 -5.64 14.23 -1.58
C GLU A 95 -6.32 13.04 -2.25
N ASP A 96 -7.49 12.65 -1.75
CA ASP A 96 -8.35 11.65 -2.35
C ASP A 96 -9.81 11.88 -1.93
N GLY A 97 -10.74 11.89 -2.88
CA GLY A 97 -12.18 12.05 -2.63
C GLY A 97 -12.58 13.26 -1.78
N GLY A 98 -11.81 14.37 -1.85
CA GLY A 98 -12.04 15.58 -1.04
C GLY A 98 -11.46 15.52 0.38
N LEU A 99 -10.87 14.39 0.78
CA LEU A 99 -10.00 14.32 1.95
C LEU A 99 -8.58 14.75 1.58
N SER A 100 -7.91 15.38 2.54
CA SER A 100 -6.50 15.73 2.48
C SER A 100 -5.80 15.09 3.67
N PHE A 101 -4.68 14.42 3.41
CA PHE A 101 -3.77 13.88 4.42
C PHE A 101 -2.33 14.18 3.98
N GLN A 102 -1.74 15.23 4.51
CA GLN A 102 -0.50 15.80 3.98
C GLN A 102 0.75 15.20 4.65
N SER A 103 1.91 15.38 4.00
CA SER A 103 3.19 14.86 4.50
C SER A 103 3.60 15.40 5.87
N TYR A 104 3.13 16.58 6.29
CA TYR A 104 3.36 17.11 7.64
C TYR A 104 2.55 16.37 8.72
N GLU A 105 1.38 15.85 8.38
CA GLU A 105 0.57 15.04 9.30
C GLU A 105 1.26 13.68 9.51
N LEU A 106 1.80 13.11 8.45
CA LEU A 106 2.65 11.92 8.52
C LEU A 106 3.93 12.18 9.34
N ALA A 107 4.53 13.37 9.19
CA ALA A 107 5.73 13.75 9.92
C ALA A 107 5.49 13.94 11.43
N ALA A 108 4.26 14.21 11.87
CA ALA A 108 3.95 14.28 13.30
C ALA A 108 4.19 12.95 14.04
N CYS A 109 4.10 11.84 13.31
CA CYS A 109 4.40 10.49 13.80
C CYS A 109 5.85 10.04 13.50
N TYR A 110 6.67 10.96 12.97
CA TYR A 110 8.07 10.77 12.62
C TYR A 110 8.96 11.61 13.54
N PRO A 111 10.08 11.07 14.05
CA PRO A 111 10.97 11.81 14.97
C PRO A 111 11.85 12.87 14.28
N GLY A 112 11.33 13.59 13.28
CA GLY A 112 12.09 14.55 12.48
C GLY A 112 11.21 15.40 11.57
N SER A 113 11.82 16.15 10.66
CA SER A 113 11.12 17.11 9.81
C SER A 113 10.40 16.48 8.60
N VAL A 114 9.46 17.24 8.00
CA VAL A 114 8.87 16.89 6.70
C VAL A 114 9.95 16.71 5.62
N GLY A 115 10.97 17.56 5.63
CA GLY A 115 12.09 17.47 4.70
C GLY A 115 12.81 16.13 4.80
N GLU A 116 13.10 15.68 6.02
CA GLU A 116 13.67 14.34 6.25
C GLU A 116 12.75 13.23 5.77
N LEU A 117 11.46 13.28 6.12
CA LEU A 117 10.46 12.30 5.69
C LEU A 117 10.44 12.16 4.16
N THR A 118 10.45 13.28 3.43
CA THR A 118 10.45 13.26 1.97
C THR A 118 11.80 12.83 1.38
N SER A 119 12.90 13.11 2.08
CA SER A 119 14.26 12.79 1.61
C SER A 119 14.62 11.31 1.78
N ILE A 120 13.97 10.60 2.71
CA ILE A 120 14.19 9.16 2.92
C ILE A 120 13.38 8.27 1.97
N LEU A 121 12.51 8.85 1.13
CA LEU A 121 11.79 8.08 0.12
C LEU A 121 12.79 7.41 -0.81
N SER A 122 12.71 6.08 -0.88
CA SER A 122 13.70 5.24 -1.55
C SER A 122 13.72 5.48 -3.05
N PRO A 123 14.89 5.40 -3.72
CA PRO A 123 15.00 5.36 -5.19
C PRO A 123 14.09 4.32 -5.86
N ARG A 124 13.66 3.28 -5.14
CA ARG A 124 12.71 2.26 -5.62
C ARG A 124 11.34 2.82 -6.03
N ILE A 125 10.92 3.93 -5.43
CA ILE A 125 9.65 4.58 -5.78
C ILE A 125 9.85 5.35 -7.10
N PRO A 126 9.12 5.08 -8.18
CA PRO A 126 9.22 5.90 -9.39
C PRO A 126 8.71 7.33 -9.12
N ARG A 127 9.44 8.35 -9.60
CA ARG A 127 9.00 9.76 -9.48
C ARG A 127 8.48 10.24 -10.83
N PHE A 128 7.30 10.84 -10.81
CA PHE A 128 6.70 11.50 -11.96
C PHE A 128 6.56 13.00 -11.69
N TYR A 129 7.00 13.82 -12.63
CA TYR A 129 6.87 15.28 -12.56
C TYR A 129 5.60 15.69 -13.30
N THR A 130 4.78 16.53 -12.66
CA THR A 130 3.56 17.04 -13.26
C THR A 130 3.61 18.56 -13.44
N ARG A 131 3.02 19.06 -14.54
CA ARG A 131 2.83 20.49 -14.79
C ARG A 131 1.43 20.70 -15.36
N LYS A 132 0.62 21.52 -14.68
CA LYS A 132 -0.80 21.76 -15.02
C LYS A 132 -1.59 20.44 -15.19
N GLY A 133 -1.40 19.51 -14.25
CA GLY A 133 -2.10 18.22 -14.22
C GLY A 133 -1.63 17.17 -15.24
N LYS A 134 -0.61 17.46 -16.06
CA LYS A 134 -0.04 16.50 -17.01
C LYS A 134 1.34 16.04 -16.56
N ILE A 135 1.62 14.75 -16.69
CA ILE A 135 2.98 14.21 -16.52
C ILE A 135 3.85 14.80 -17.62
N VAL A 136 4.97 15.41 -17.22
CA VAL A 136 5.94 16.06 -18.12
C VAL A 136 7.32 15.39 -18.10
N GLY A 137 7.52 14.43 -17.20
CA GLY A 137 8.76 13.65 -17.12
C GLY A 137 8.70 12.65 -15.99
N ARG A 138 9.68 11.76 -15.98
CA ARG A 138 9.93 10.78 -14.93
C ARG A 138 11.39 10.92 -14.50
N LEU A 139 11.66 10.86 -13.20
CA LEU A 139 13.04 10.82 -12.74
C LEU A 139 13.70 9.53 -13.26
N ASP A 140 14.92 9.65 -13.78
CA ASP A 140 15.72 8.57 -14.38
C ASP A 140 15.31 8.12 -15.81
N GLU A 141 14.40 8.86 -16.48
CA GLU A 141 14.19 8.87 -17.95
C GLU A 141 14.69 10.19 -18.56
#